data_AF-A0A0N0SX43-F1
#
_entry.id   AF-A0A0N0SX43-F1
#
_cell.length_a   1.000
_cell.length_b   1.000
_cell.length_c   1.000
_cell.angle_alpha   90.00
_cell.angle_beta   90.00
_cell.angle_gamma   90.00
#
_symmetry.space_group_name_H-M   'P 1'
#
loop_
_entity.id
_entity.type
_entity.pdbx_description
1 polymer ?
#
loop_
_entity_poly.entity_id
_entity_poly.type
_entity_poly.pdbx_seq_one_letter_code
_entity_poly.pdbx_strand_id
1 'polypeptide(L)' 'MFTVVRERMCALVRRTRAVLVARRDAGMVTSEYAVGIIAAVAFAAVLYKVVTSGQVSSELQAIVKKALDAKM' A
#
# COMPACT_ATOMS: atom_id res chain seq x y z
N MET A 1 -30.28 28.00 35.83
CA MET A 1 -28.87 27.62 36.12
C MET A 1 -28.51 26.26 35.50
N PHE A 2 -29.22 25.17 35.82
CA PHE A 2 -28.86 23.80 35.38
C PHE A 2 -28.97 23.53 33.86
N THR A 3 -29.86 24.21 33.15
CA THR A 3 -30.06 24.04 31.69
C THR A 3 -28.84 24.51 30.89
N VAL A 4 -28.28 25.66 31.24
CA VAL A 4 -27.10 26.24 30.59
C VAL A 4 -25.85 25.39 30.84
N VAL A 5 -25.69 24.85 32.05
CA VAL A 5 -24.57 23.95 32.39
C VAL A 5 -24.66 22.66 31.58
N ARG A 6 -25.85 22.08 31.43
CA ARG A 6 -26.08 20.85 30.66
C ARG A 6 -25.82 21.06 29.17
N GLU A 7 -26.26 22.18 28.60
CA GLU A 7 -25.98 22.54 27.20
C GLU A 7 -24.49 22.70 26.93
N ARG A 8 -23.76 23.37 27.83
CA ARG A 8 -22.31 23.52 27.74
C ARG A 8 -21.58 22.19 27.88
N MET A 9 -22.01 21.32 28.80
CA MET A 9 -21.47 19.96 28.91
C MET A 9 -21.71 19.14 27.64
N CYS A 10 -22.93 19.13 27.09
CA CYS A 10 -23.22 18.42 25.84
C CYS A 10 -22.39 18.96 24.66
N ALA A 11 -22.21 20.28 24.58
CA ALA A 11 -21.36 20.89 23.54
C ALA A 11 -19.89 20.47 23.71
N LEU A 12 -19.38 20.41 24.94
CA LEU A 12 -18.02 19.98 25.22
C LEU A 12 -17.79 18.51 24.84
N VAL A 13 -18.71 17.62 25.22
CA VAL A 13 -18.66 16.18 24.88
C VAL A 13 -18.75 15.95 23.38
N ARG A 14 -19.58 16.72 22.67
CA ARG A 14 -19.65 16.63 21.20
C ARG A 14 -18.35 17.10 20.54
N ARG A 15 -17.74 18.18 21.05
CA ARG A 15 -16.45 18.68 20.55
C ARG A 15 -15.32 17.67 20.76
N THR A 16 -15.20 17.10 21.96
CA THR A 16 -14.16 16.10 22.24
C THR A 16 -14.33 14.86 21.38
N ARG A 17 -15.57 14.39 21.20
CA ARG A 17 -15.88 13.26 20.30
C ARG A 17 -15.53 13.56 18.85
N ALA A 18 -15.84 14.77 18.35
CA ALA A 18 -15.48 15.18 16.99
C ALA A 18 -13.97 15.22 16.77
N VAL A 19 -13.20 15.72 17.74
CA VAL A 19 -11.73 15.75 17.69
C VAL A 19 -11.14 14.33 17.67
N LEU A 20 -11.70 13.41 18.46
CA LEU A 20 -11.24 12.02 18.51
C LEU A 20 -11.53 11.27 17.20
N VAL A 21 -12.69 11.51 16.57
CA VAL A 21 -13.03 10.92 15.27
C VAL A 21 -12.08 11.44 14.18
N ALA A 22 -11.87 12.76 14.11
CA ALA A 22 -10.97 13.37 13.13
C ALA A 22 -9.52 12.85 13.25
N ARG A 23 -9.05 12.57 14.47
CA ARG A 23 -7.73 11.95 14.72
C ARG A 23 -7.65 10.50 14.22
N ARG A 24 -8.76 9.76 14.25
CA ARG A 24 -8.83 8.36 13.81
C ARG A 24 -8.80 8.25 12.28
N ASP A 25 -9.47 9.17 11.59
CA ASP A 25 -9.48 9.24 10.12
C ASP A 25 -8.09 9.59 9.55
N ALA A 26 -7.31 10.42 10.25
CA ALA A 26 -5.93 10.73 9.84
C ALA A 26 -5.02 9.49 9.76
N GLY A 27 -5.25 8.50 10.63
CA GLY A 27 -4.51 7.23 10.64
C GLY A 27 -4.99 6.22 9.59
N MET A 28 -6.26 6.26 9.19
CA MET A 28 -6.82 5.35 8.17
C MET A 28 -6.26 5.66 6.78
N VAL A 29 -6.16 6.94 6.42
CA VAL A 29 -5.63 7.32 5.09
C VAL A 29 -4.16 6.90 4.94
N THR A 30 -3.36 6.96 6.00
CA THR A 30 -1.91 6.64 5.91
C THR A 30 -1.65 5.12 5.89
N SER A 31 -2.45 4.32 6.59
CA SER A 31 -2.28 2.86 6.63
C SER A 31 -2.70 2.17 5.34
N GLU A 32 -3.75 2.66 4.67
CA GLU A 32 -4.20 2.15 3.37
C GLU A 32 -3.11 2.27 2.30
N TYR A 33 -2.50 3.46 2.20
CA TYR A 33 -1.37 3.67 1.28
C TYR A 33 -0.17 2.80 1.66
N ALA A 34 0.16 2.67 2.95
CA ALA A 34 1.28 1.85 3.38
C ALA A 34 1.10 0.36 2.98
N VAL A 35 -0.09 -0.19 3.17
CA VAL A 35 -0.41 -1.57 2.76
C VAL A 35 -0.37 -1.70 1.23
N GLY A 36 -0.86 -0.71 0.49
CA GLY A 36 -0.78 -0.67 -0.97
C GLY A 36 0.67 -0.73 -1.49
N ILE A 37 1.58 0.02 -0.87
CA ILE A 37 3.01 -0.02 -1.21
C ILE A 37 3.63 -1.38 -0.85
N ILE A 38 3.34 -1.93 0.33
CA ILE A 38 3.85 -3.25 0.74
C ILE A 38 3.38 -4.32 -0.26
N ALA A 39 2.11 -4.31 -0.65
CA ALA A 39 1.57 -5.24 -1.63
C ALA A 39 2.27 -5.12 -3.00
N ALA A 40 2.47 -3.88 -3.48
CA ALA A 40 3.16 -3.64 -4.74
C ALA A 40 4.62 -4.11 -4.71
N VAL A 41 5.35 -3.83 -3.63
CA VAL A 41 6.74 -4.26 -3.45
C VAL A 41 6.84 -5.78 -3.33
N ALA A 42 5.93 -6.43 -2.60
CA ALA A 42 5.90 -7.89 -2.50
C ALA A 42 5.66 -8.54 -3.88
N PHE A 43 4.72 -8.00 -4.66
CA PHE A 43 4.48 -8.47 -6.02
C PHE A 43 5.71 -8.27 -6.93
N ALA A 44 6.36 -7.11 -6.86
CA ALA A 44 7.59 -6.83 -7.60
C ALA A 44 8.72 -7.81 -7.24
N ALA A 45 8.86 -8.16 -5.96
CA ALA A 45 9.86 -9.13 -5.51
C ALA A 45 9.62 -10.53 -6.09
N VAL A 46 8.35 -10.96 -6.16
CA VAL A 46 7.98 -12.23 -6.80
C VAL A 46 8.30 -12.19 -8.30
N LEU A 47 7.93 -11.11 -9.01
CA LEU A 47 8.25 -10.97 -10.43
C LEU A 47 9.76 -10.95 -10.68
N TYR A 48 10.54 -10.30 -9.83
CA TYR A 48 12.00 -10.32 -9.90
C TYR A 48 12.52 -11.76 -9.82
N LYS A 49 12.04 -12.55 -8.85
CA LYS A 49 12.41 -13.96 -8.74
C LYS A 49 12.05 -14.78 -9.98
N VAL A 50 10.91 -14.52 -10.61
CA VAL A 50 10.48 -15.20 -11.83
C VAL A 50 11.41 -14.84 -12.99
N VAL A 51 11.64 -13.54 -13.23
CA VAL A 51 12.46 -13.07 -14.36
C VAL A 51 13.93 -13.46 -14.20
N THR A 52 14.44 -13.48 -12.96
CA THR A 52 15.82 -13.91 -12.66
C THR A 52 15.92 -15.42 -12.43
N SER A 53 14.87 -16.20 -12.71
CA SER A 53 14.92 -17.66 -12.57
C SER A 53 15.80 -18.30 -13.65
N GLY A 54 16.36 -19.48 -13.34
CA GLY A 54 17.17 -20.24 -14.28
C GLY A 54 16.44 -20.60 -15.57
N GLN A 55 15.14 -20.93 -15.47
CA GLN A 55 14.30 -21.25 -16.64
C GLN A 55 14.15 -20.07 -17.59
N VAL A 56 13.83 -18.87 -17.07
CA VAL A 56 13.71 -17.67 -17.91
C VAL A 56 15.06 -17.30 -18.54
N SER A 57 16.15 -17.41 -17.77
CA SER A 57 17.49 -17.15 -18.30
C SER A 57 17.89 -18.14 -19.40
N SER A 58 17.60 -19.43 -19.25
CA SER A 58 17.96 -20.45 -20.25
C SER A 58 17.18 -20.28 -21.55
N GLU A 59 15.88 -20.00 -21.46
CA GLU A 59 15.05 -19.73 -22.64
C GLU A 59 15.54 -18.48 -23.38
N LEU A 60 15.85 -17.41 -22.65
CA LEU A 60 16.38 -16.19 -23.26
C LEU A 60 17.74 -16.43 -23.93
N GLN A 61 18.63 -17.21 -23.29
CA GLN A 61 19.90 -17.63 -23.90
C GLN A 61 19.69 -18.46 -25.17
N ALA A 62 18.72 -19.38 -25.18
CA ALA A 62 18.40 -20.18 -26.36
C ALA A 62 17.90 -19.30 -27.53
N ILE A 63 17.05 -18.30 -27.25
CA ILE A 63 16.58 -17.33 -28.24
C ILE A 63 17.76 -16.53 -28.80
N VAL A 64 18.64 -16.01 -27.94
CA VAL A 64 19.82 -15.24 -28.35
C VAL A 64 20.75 -16.10 -29.21
N LYS A 65 21.01 -17.34 -28.81
CA LYS A 65 21.85 -18.27 -29.58
C LYS A 65 21.25 -18.54 -30.96
N LYS A 66 19.95 -18.83 -31.04
CA LYS A 66 19.24 -19.03 -32.30
C LYS A 66 19.33 -17.81 -33.22
N ALA A 67 19.23 -16.60 -32.67
CA ALA A 67 19.36 -15.36 -33.42
C ALA A 67 20.78 -15.11 -33.95
N LEU A 68 21.81 -15.51 -33.19
CA LEU A 68 23.21 -15.44 -33.62
C LEU A 68 23.52 -16.48 -34.71
N ASP A 69 23.07 -17.71 -34.53
CA ASP A 69 23.27 -18.80 -35.48
C ASP A 69 22.56 -18.52 -36.82
N ALA A 70 21.39 -17.86 -36.80
CA ALA A 70 20.65 -17.50 -38.02
C ALA A 70 21.31 -16.37 -38.85
N LYS A 71 22.31 -15.68 -38.30
CA LYS A 71 23.02 -14.59 -38.98
C LYS A 71 24.35 -15.06 -39.62
N MET A 72 24.77 -16.29 -39.37
CA MET A 72 25.89 -16.96 -40.04
C MET A 72 25.38 -17.88 -41.15
#